data_AF-A0A2E4B314-F1
#
_entry.id   AF-A0A2E4B314-F1
#
_cell.length_a   1.000
_cell.length_b   1.000
_cell.length_c   1.000
_cell.angle_alpha   90.00
_cell.angle_beta   90.00
_cell.angle_gamma   90.00
#
_symmetry.space_group_name_H-M   'P 1'
#
loop_
_entity.id
_entity.type
_entity.pdbx_description
1 polymer ?
#
loop_
_entity_poly.entity_id
_entity_poly.type
_entity_poly.pdbx_seq_one_letter_code
_entity_poly.pdbx_strand_id
1 'polypeptide(L)' 'MVSIWIASNLFSQAVYMGFNGTPYSGIEMIQSLGPWYYVVVVFEILAWIFVGIHLSLKVIRNLQVKATPQTAS' A
#
# COMPACT_ATOMS: atom_id res chain seq x y z
N MET A 1 -13.45 0.42 2.37
CA MET A 1 -11.99 0.42 2.16
C MET A 1 -11.44 1.79 1.82
N VAL A 2 -11.93 2.47 0.78
CA VAL A 2 -11.43 3.81 0.38
C VAL A 2 -11.60 4.87 1.48
N SER A 3 -12.76 4.96 2.13
CA SER A 3 -13.00 5.96 3.18
C SER A 3 -12.13 5.77 4.42
N ILE A 4 -11.86 4.51 4.80
CA ILE A 4 -10.96 4.18 5.92
C ILE A 4 -9.54 4.59 5.58
N TRP A 5 -9.09 4.28 4.36
CA TRP A 5 -7.77 4.70 3.88
C TRP A 5 -7.63 6.23 3.88
N ILE A 6 -8.61 6.97 3.34
CA ILE A 6 -8.60 8.43 3.35
C ILE A 6 -8.61 8.98 4.77
N ALA A 7 -9.49 8.47 5.65
CA ALA A 7 -9.60 8.93 7.03
C ALA A 7 -8.31 8.66 7.82
N SER A 8 -7.68 7.49 7.65
CA SER A 8 -6.40 7.18 8.29
C SER A 8 -5.27 8.10 7.81
N ASN A 9 -5.20 8.39 6.50
CA ASN A 9 -4.21 9.32 5.95
C ASN A 9 -4.43 10.75 6.46
N LEU A 10 -5.68 11.23 6.44
CA LEU A 10 -6.03 12.58 6.90
C LEU A 10 -5.82 12.73 8.42
N PHE A 11 -6.18 11.72 9.20
CA PHE A 11 -5.97 11.71 10.65
C PHE A 11 -4.47 11.73 11.01
N SER A 12 -3.65 10.91 10.34
CA SER A 12 -2.20 10.92 10.52
C SER A 12 -1.61 12.29 10.21
N GLN A 13 -2.06 12.93 9.13
CA GLN A 13 -1.61 14.27 8.76
C GLN A 13 -2.05 15.34 9.77
N ALA A 14 -3.29 15.27 10.27
CA ALA A 14 -3.82 16.20 11.27
C ALA A 14 -3.06 16.10 12.60
N VAL A 15 -2.73 14.88 13.05
CA VAL A 15 -1.91 14.66 14.26
C VAL A 15 -0.52 15.27 14.08
N TYR A 16 0.13 15.05 12.94
CA TYR A 16 1.45 15.63 12.65
C TYR A 16 1.42 17.17 12.63
N MET A 17 0.42 17.76 11.98
CA MET A 17 0.21 19.21 11.96
C MET A 17 -0.03 19.77 13.37
N GLY A 18 -0.73 19.03 14.23
CA GLY A 18 -0.95 19.43 15.62
C GLY A 18 0.34 19.59 16.42
N PHE A 19 1.38 18.81 16.12
CA PHE A 19 2.68 18.90 16.77
C PHE A 19 3.69 19.81 16.06
N ASN A 20 3.70 19.83 14.71
CA ASN A 20 4.74 20.47 13.91
C ASN A 20 4.29 21.78 13.23
N GLY A 21 3.00 22.14 13.31
CA GLY A 21 2.43 23.36 12.73
C GLY A 21 2.41 23.41 11.19
N THR A 22 2.97 22.41 10.53
CA THR A 22 3.13 22.34 9.07
C THR A 22 2.60 21.00 8.53
N PRO A 23 2.11 20.98 7.27
CA PRO A 23 1.73 19.74 6.62
C PRO A 23 2.88 18.74 6.58
N TYR A 24 2.53 17.48 6.75
CA TYR A 24 3.45 16.36 6.67
C TYR A 24 4.12 16.28 5.29
N SER A 25 5.44 16.52 5.24
CA SER A 25 6.26 16.29 4.06
C SER A 25 6.84 14.88 4.10
N GLY A 26 6.38 14.02 3.18
CA GLY A 26 6.86 12.64 3.10
C GLY A 26 8.37 12.53 2.85
N ILE A 27 8.94 13.49 2.11
CA ILE A 27 10.38 13.55 1.84
C ILE A 27 11.16 13.92 3.10
N GLU A 28 10.66 14.87 3.89
CA GLU A 28 11.32 15.28 5.14
C GLU A 28 11.26 14.20 6.21
N MET A 29 10.15 13.43 6.29
CA MET A 29 10.11 12.28 7.20
C MET A 29 11.13 11.22 6.80
N ILE A 30 11.20 10.89 5.51
CA ILE A 30 12.21 9.96 5.00
C ILE A 30 13.63 10.43 5.34
N GLN A 31 13.91 11.72 5.17
CA GLN A 31 15.21 12.30 5.50
C GLN A 31 15.50 12.32 7.00
N SER A 32 14.48 12.50 7.86
CA SER A 32 14.66 12.53 9.33
C SER A 32 14.95 11.15 9.94
N LEU A 33 14.60 10.05 9.26
CA LEU A 33 14.96 8.70 9.68
C LEU A 33 16.46 8.36 9.50
N GLY A 34 17.19 9.14 8.70
CA GLY A 34 18.60 8.89 8.42
C GLY A 34 18.83 7.47 7.85
N PRO A 35 19.83 6.70 8.33
CA PRO A 35 20.13 5.36 7.81
C PRO A 35 18.98 4.34 7.91
N TRP A 36 18.03 4.56 8.84
CA TRP A 36 16.88 3.67 9.03
C TRP A 36 15.87 3.73 7.89
N TYR A 37 15.94 4.76 7.04
CA TYR A 37 15.13 4.87 5.82
C TYR A 37 15.23 3.62 4.95
N TYR A 38 16.44 3.11 4.71
CA TYR A 38 16.66 1.93 3.87
C TYR A 38 15.91 0.70 4.41
N VAL A 39 15.81 0.57 5.73
CA VAL A 39 15.08 -0.54 6.36
C VAL A 39 13.59 -0.43 6.07
N VAL A 40 13.01 0.76 6.24
CA VAL A 40 11.58 1.02 5.97
C VAL A 40 11.25 0.77 4.51
N VAL A 41 12.09 1.24 3.58
CA VAL A 41 11.91 1.02 2.14
C VAL A 41 11.93 -0.45 1.78
N VAL A 42 12.84 -1.24 2.36
CA VAL A 42 12.90 -2.69 2.12
C VAL A 42 11.59 -3.36 2.57
N PHE A 43 11.06 -2.99 3.75
CA PHE A 43 9.77 -3.51 4.22
C PHE A 43 8.62 -3.13 3.29
N GLU A 44 8.60 -1.89 2.79
CA GLU A 44 7.55 -1.42 1.90
C GLU A 44 7.58 -2.17 0.56
N ILE A 45 8.77 -2.37 -0.02
CA ILE A 45 8.94 -3.17 -1.25
C ILE A 45 8.46 -4.62 -1.03
N LEU A 46 8.81 -5.24 0.10
CA LEU A 46 8.35 -6.60 0.42
C LEU A 46 6.83 -6.68 0.55
N ALA A 47 6.19 -5.68 1.18
CA ALA A 47 4.74 -5.59 1.27
C ALA A 47 4.08 -5.45 -0.11
N TRP A 48 4.64 -4.59 -0.98
CA TRP A 48 4.14 -4.42 -2.34
C TRP A 48 4.32 -5.67 -3.21
N ILE A 49 5.43 -6.40 -3.06
CA ILE A 49 5.63 -7.70 -3.73
C ILE A 49 4.57 -8.70 -3.27
N PHE A 50 4.32 -8.80 -1.97
CA PHE A 50 3.30 -9.72 -1.43
C PHE A 50 1.90 -9.40 -1.99
N VAL A 51 1.51 -8.12 -1.96
CA VAL A 51 0.24 -7.66 -2.53
C VAL A 51 0.17 -7.93 -4.03
N GLY A 52 1.25 -7.64 -4.76
CA GLY A 52 1.35 -7.87 -6.20
C GLY A 52 1.18 -9.34 -6.58
N ILE A 53 1.84 -10.26 -5.86
CA ILE A 53 1.69 -11.71 -6.07
C ILE A 53 0.25 -12.14 -5.81
N HIS A 54 -0.33 -11.73 -4.68
CA HIS A 54 -1.68 -12.14 -4.30
C HIS A 54 -2.74 -11.64 -5.30
N LEU A 55 -2.58 -10.40 -5.77
CA LEU A 55 -3.46 -9.80 -6.78
C LEU A 55 -3.30 -10.52 -8.12
N SER A 56 -2.06 -10.78 -8.55
CA SER A 56 -1.75 -11.45 -9.83
C SER A 56 -2.32 -12.87 -9.87
N LEU A 57 -2.11 -13.66 -8.81
CA LEU A 57 -2.67 -15.00 -8.69
C LEU A 57 -4.20 -14.98 -8.71
N LYS A 58 -4.82 -14.03 -8.01
CA LYS A 58 -6.28 -13.86 -8.00
C LYS A 58 -6.83 -13.52 -9.39
N VAL A 59 -6.17 -12.62 -10.12
CA VAL A 59 -6.56 -12.24 -11.49
C VAL A 59 -6.40 -13.42 -12.45
N ILE A 60 -5.27 -14.12 -12.44
CA ILE A 60 -5.02 -15.28 -13.30
C ILE A 60 -6.07 -16.37 -13.05
N ARG A 61 -6.38 -16.67 -11.78
CA ARG A 61 -7.41 -17.66 -11.42
C ARG A 61 -8.78 -17.26 -11.96
N ASN A 62 -9.17 -15.99 -11.82
CA ASN A 62 -10.45 -15.49 -12.32
C ASN A 62 -10.52 -15.54 -13.86
N LEU A 63 -9.41 -15.29 -14.55
CA LEU A 63 -9.33 -15.40 -16.01
C LEU A 63 -9.42 -16.86 -16.48
N GLN A 64 -8.77 -17.81 -15.80
CA GLN A 64 -8.87 -19.24 -16.12
C GLN A 64 -10.28 -19.81 -15.91
N VAL A 65 -10.96 -19.40 -14.82
CA VAL A 65 -12.37 -19.79 -14.57
C VAL A 65 -13.29 -19.29 -15.68
N LYS A 66 -13.03 -18.10 -16.23
CA LYS A 66 -13.82 -17.52 -17.33
C LYS A 66 -13.47 -18.12 -18.70
N ALA A 67 -12.28 -18.71 -18.84
CA ALA A 67 -11.78 -19.31 -20.06
C ALA A 67 -12.09 -20.80 -20.22
N THR A 68 -12.61 -21.47 -19.18
CA THR A 68 -13.16 -22.83 -19.30
C THR A 68 -14.63 -22.70 -19.70
N PRO A 69 -14.99 -22.85 -20.99
CA PRO A 69 -16.38 -22.84 -21.40
C PRO A 69 -17.03 -24.08 -20.79
N GLN A 70 -18.30 -23.95 -20.41
CA GLN A 70 -19.17 -25.08 -20.14
C GLN A 70 -19.28 -25.93 -21.41
N THR A 71 -18.32 -26.83 -21.60
CA THR A 71 -18.34 -27.90 -22.60
C THR A 71 -18.10 -29.22 -21.86
N ALA A 72 -18.99 -29.52 -20.93
CA ALA A 72 -19.10 -30.85 -20.37
C ALA A 72 -20.58 -31.14 -20.15
N SER A 73 -21.12 -31.87 -21.15
CA SER A 73 -22.32 -32.73 -21.17
C SER A 73 -23.65 -32.14 -20.71
#